data_AF-A0AAE2EHX7-F1
#
_entry.id   AF-A0AAE2EHX7-F1
#
_cell.length_a   1.000
_cell.length_b   1.000
_cell.length_c   1.000
_cell.angle_alpha   90.00
_cell.angle_beta   90.00
_cell.angle_gamma   90.00
#
_symmetry.space_group_name_H-M   'P 1'
#
loop_
_entity.id
_entity.type
_entity.pdbx_description
1 polymer ?
#
loop_
_entity_poly.entity_id
_entity_poly.type
_entity_poly.pdbx_seq_one_letter_code
_entity_poly.pdbx_strand_id
1 'polypeptide(L)' 'MSDNIKDLPFDEIIKRIKFYADLKAKNLITEEQNQEYELLKSWYLEIVLK' A
#
# COMPACT_ATOMS: atom_id res chain seq x y z
N MET A 1 5.66 17.89 3.62
CA MET A 1 6.73 16.90 3.38
C MET A 1 6.18 15.95 2.34
N SER A 2 6.80 15.85 1.16
CA SER A 2 6.40 14.84 0.19
C SER A 2 7.18 13.57 0.51
N ASP A 3 6.60 12.71 1.36
CA ASP A 3 7.08 11.34 1.52
C ASP A 3 6.86 10.64 0.18
N ASN A 4 7.94 10.46 -0.60
CA ASN A 4 7.89 9.63 -1.77
C ASN A 4 7.59 8.21 -1.30
N ILE A 5 6.42 7.69 -1.65
CA ILE A 5 6.03 6.29 -1.39
C ILE A 5 7.07 5.29 -1.95
N LYS A 6 7.92 5.80 -2.85
CA LYS A 6 9.03 5.11 -3.48
C LYS A 6 10.25 4.84 -2.59
N ASP A 7 10.41 5.60 -1.51
CA ASP A 7 11.51 5.46 -0.55
C ASP A 7 11.15 4.50 0.61
N LEU A 8 9.94 3.95 0.62
CA LEU A 8 9.53 3.02 1.66
C LEU A 8 10.28 1.69 1.53
N PRO A 9 10.85 1.17 2.63
CA PRO A 9 11.45 -0.16 2.63
C PRO A 9 10.38 -1.23 2.33
N PHE A 10 10.79 -2.34 1.73
CA PHE A 10 9.89 -3.41 1.30
C PHE A 10 8.98 -3.95 2.43
N ASP A 11 9.51 -4.09 3.64
CA ASP A 11 8.73 -4.48 4.82
C ASP A 11 7.62 -3.48 5.17
N GLU A 12 7.86 -2.17 5.02
CA GLU A 12 6.85 -1.14 5.24
C GLU A 12 5.75 -1.21 4.18
N ILE A 13 6.11 -1.46 2.92
CA ILE A 13 5.14 -1.67 1.83
C ILE A 13 4.20 -2.83 2.18
N ILE A 14 4.73 -3.97 2.62
CA ILE A 14 3.92 -5.12 3.02
C ILE A 14 3.02 -4.79 4.22
N LYS A 15 3.55 -4.10 5.23
CA LYS A 15 2.76 -3.69 6.41
C LYS A 15 1.59 -2.79 6.03
N ARG A 16 1.82 -1.78 5.19
CA ARG A 16 0.79 -0.86 4.71
C ARG A 16 -0.26 -1.57 3.86
N ILE A 17 0.16 -2.45 2.95
CA ILE A 17 -0.77 -3.29 2.16
C ILE A 17 -1.68 -4.10 3.09
N LYS A 18 -1.12 -4.78 4.11
CA LYS A 18 -1.90 -5.54 5.09
C LYS A 18 -2.86 -4.65 5.89
N PHE A 19 -2.39 -3.49 6.33
CA PHE A 19 -3.20 -2.53 7.07
C PHE A 19 -4.41 -2.05 6.26
N TYR A 20 -4.18 -1.61 5.02
CA TYR A 20 -5.27 -1.19 4.14
C TYR A 20 -6.18 -2.35 3.73
N ALA A 21 -5.65 -3.57 3.55
CA ALA A 21 -6.48 -4.74 3.30
C ALA A 21 -7.43 -5.04 4.47
N ASP A 22 -6.97 -4.90 5.71
CA ASP A 22 -7.81 -5.07 6.91
C ASP A 22 -8.90 -3.98 7.00
N LEU A 23 -8.54 -2.71 6.73
CA LEU A 23 -9.51 -1.62 6.65
C LEU A 23 -10.56 -1.84 5.57
N LYS A 24 -10.14 -2.31 4.39
CA LYS A 24 -11.02 -2.64 3.26
C LYS A 24 -11.96 -3.78 3.61
N ALA A 25 -11.47 -4.83 4.26
CA ALA A 25 -12.29 -5.95 4.73
C ALA A 25 -13.35 -5.51 5.75
N LYS A 26 -13.06 -4.46 6.54
CA LYS A 26 -13.98 -3.87 7.52
C LYS A 26 -14.90 -2.78 6.93
N ASN A 27 -14.79 -2.45 5.64
CA ASN A 27 -15.45 -1.30 5.00
C ASN A 27 -15.14 0.05 5.70
N LEU A 28 -13.96 0.18 6.32
CA LEU A 28 -13.51 1.40 7.00
C LEU A 28 -12.45 2.17 6.19
N ILE A 29 -12.10 1.68 5.00
CA ILE A 29 -11.11 2.31 4.14
C ILE A 29 -11.71 3.56 3.48
N THR A 30 -10.96 4.67 3.50
CA THR A 30 -11.33 5.88 2.76
C THR A 30 -10.92 5.77 1.29
N GLU A 31 -11.45 6.65 0.44
CA GLU A 31 -11.08 6.68 -0.99
C GLU A 31 -9.57 6.93 -1.20
N GLU A 32 -9.00 7.87 -0.43
CA GLU A 32 -7.56 8.18 -0.47
C GLU A 32 -6.70 6.98 -0.06
N GLN A 33 -7.08 6.29 1.02
CA GLN A 33 -6.39 5.08 1.48
C GLN A 33 -6.50 3.93 0.47
N ASN A 34 -7.64 3.81 -0.22
CA ASN A 34 -7.81 2.81 -1.25
C ASN A 34 -6.95 3.12 -2.49
N GLN A 35 -6.78 4.39 -2.86
CA GLN A 35 -5.84 4.78 -3.91
C GLN A 35 -4.39 4.44 -3.52
N GLU A 36 -3.98 4.76 -2.28
CA GLU A 36 -2.66 4.41 -1.77
C GLU A 36 -2.44 2.89 -1.74
N TYR A 37 -3.47 2.13 -1.33
CA TYR A 37 -3.44 0.67 -1.33
C TYR A 37 -3.20 0.07 -2.71
N GLU A 38 -3.93 0.52 -3.74
CA GLU A 38 -3.76 0.00 -5.10
C GLU A 38 -2.38 0.37 -5.67
N LEU A 39 -1.87 1.57 -5.37
CA LEU A 39 -0.50 1.98 -5.73
C LEU A 39 0.56 1.08 -5.09
N LEU A 40 0.47 0.86 -3.77
CA LEU A 40 1.38 -0.02 -3.04
C LEU A 40 1.32 -1.46 -3.57
N LYS A 41 0.14 -1.94 -3.95
CA LYS A 41 -0.06 -3.26 -4.55
C LYS A 41 0.65 -3.39 -5.90
N SER A 42 0.48 -2.41 -6.78
CA SER A 42 1.17 -2.39 -8.09
C SER A 42 2.68 -2.42 -7.90
N TRP A 43 3.18 -1.61 -6.98
CA TRP A 43 4.59 -1.56 -6.59
C TRP A 43 5.13 -2.88 -6.07
N TYR A 44 4.40 -3.51 -5.16
CA TYR A 44 4.76 -4.83 -4.64
C TYR A 44 4.85 -5.87 -5.75
N LEU A 45 3.91 -5.86 -6.71
CA LEU A 45 3.95 -6.76 -7.87
C LEU A 45 5.16 -6.50 -8.76
N GLU A 46 5.53 -5.24 -9.00
CA GLU A 46 6.73 -4.88 -9.77
C GLU A 46 8.03 -5.37 -9.11
N ILE A 47 8.09 -5.39 -7.78
CA ILE A 47 9.26 -5.89 -7.03
C ILE A 47 9.33 -7.42 -7.07
N VAL A 48 8.18 -8.10 -6.89
CA VAL A 48 8.14 -9.57 -6.75
C VAL A 48 8.18 -10.30 -8.10
N LEU A 49 7.71 -9.68 -9.19
CA LEU A 49 7.71 -10.28 -10.53
C LEU A 49 9.01 -10.02 -11.32
N LYS A 50 9.99 -9.32 -10.73
CA LYS A 50 11.32 -9.07 -11.31
C LYS A 50 12.36 -10.04 -10.75
#